data_AF-A0A840IE56-F1
#
_entry.id   AF-A0A840IE56-F1
#
_cell.length_a   1.000
_cell.length_b   1.000
_cell.length_c   1.000
_cell.angle_alpha   90.00
_cell.angle_beta   90.00
_cell.angle_gamma   90.00
#
_symmetry.space_group_name_H-M   'P 1'
#
loop_
_entity.id
_entity.type
_entity.pdbx_description
1 polymer ?
#
loop_
_entity_poly.entity_id
_entity_poly.type
_entity_poly.pdbx_seq_one_letter_code
_entity_poly.pdbx_strand_id
1 'polypeptide(L)'
;MTDPQPLLEALDRAEPKPGPRADRDVKKNYAQRLSNALAQTVADALRPAFPKITPAADGSGQEAAVPVSRGTKRLDVKVTDPTLGLILSVSIKTYSFQDYSPRRDQLGRWTKNIVRNDHELRGEAMVLHQRQPYSVLVALMFEPYEICDDGGSGGTSSFAHHVTTLSKRTGRGRRPIHGGAAGAYVEYGAEDSRHDLFERVYIGLYEQHGDARGTVHFFDVENPPPRDGRPPIESMLTFEQLIRTIREDVDRRNRMAPAWAAEDEAAADDVAVS
;
A
#
# COMPACT_ATOMS: atom_id res chain seq x y z
N MET A 1 -11.61 22.74 -12.26
CA MET A 1 -12.03 21.49 -11.61
C MET A 1 -11.15 21.33 -10.38
N THR A 2 -11.74 21.20 -9.20
CA THR A 2 -10.99 20.86 -7.98
C THR A 2 -10.50 19.42 -8.11
N ASP A 3 -9.26 19.14 -7.73
CA ASP A 3 -8.75 17.77 -7.71
C ASP A 3 -9.63 16.88 -6.83
N PRO A 4 -9.85 15.61 -7.19
CA PRO A 4 -10.59 14.70 -6.34
C PRO A 4 -9.91 14.60 -4.97
N GLN A 5 -10.72 14.40 -3.93
CA GLN A 5 -10.26 14.27 -2.54
C GLN A 5 -10.65 12.91 -1.97
N PRO A 6 -10.06 11.80 -2.46
CA PRO A 6 -10.48 10.46 -2.08
C PRO A 6 -10.40 10.18 -0.59
N LEU A 7 -9.53 10.87 0.13
CA LEU A 7 -9.31 10.66 1.56
C LEU A 7 -10.11 11.61 2.45
N LEU A 8 -10.90 12.53 1.90
CA LEU A 8 -11.60 13.55 2.68
C LEU A 8 -12.47 12.93 3.78
N GLU A 9 -13.33 11.98 3.40
CA GLU A 9 -14.20 11.29 4.34
C GLU A 9 -13.41 10.46 5.36
N ALA A 10 -12.29 9.86 4.95
CA ALA A 10 -11.44 9.10 5.86
C ALA A 10 -10.81 10.00 6.94
N LEU A 11 -10.38 11.20 6.55
CA LEU A 11 -9.84 12.19 7.47
C LEU A 11 -10.93 12.70 8.40
N ASP A 12 -12.14 12.99 7.91
CA ASP A 12 -13.27 13.44 8.73
C ASP A 12 -13.67 12.42 9.79
N ARG A 13 -13.73 11.13 9.43
CA ARG A 13 -14.00 10.03 10.37
C ARG A 13 -12.88 9.85 11.41
N ALA A 14 -11.66 10.27 11.11
CA ALA A 14 -10.53 10.17 12.03
C ALA A 14 -10.48 11.30 13.07
N GLU A 15 -11.12 12.43 12.80
CA GLU A 15 -11.15 13.59 13.69
C GLU A 15 -11.72 13.25 15.09
N PRO A 16 -11.32 13.97 16.16
CA PRO A 16 -10.33 15.05 16.15
C PRO A 16 -8.88 14.54 16.10
N LYS A 17 -8.05 15.17 15.27
CA LYS A 17 -6.59 14.99 15.25
C LYS A 17 -5.97 15.69 16.47
N PRO A 18 -5.30 14.95 17.37
CA PRO A 18 -4.71 15.55 18.54
C PRO A 18 -3.51 16.43 18.18
N GLY A 19 -3.25 17.45 18.98
CA GLY A 19 -2.07 18.30 18.82
C GLY A 19 -0.74 17.53 19.01
N PRO A 20 0.39 18.11 18.57
CA PRO A 20 1.68 17.45 18.64
C PRO A 20 2.20 17.20 20.06
N ARG A 21 1.67 17.92 21.06
CA ARG A 21 1.98 17.71 22.49
C ARG A 21 1.12 16.65 23.17
N ALA A 22 0.11 16.11 22.48
CA ALA A 22 -0.78 15.11 23.06
C ALA A 22 -0.02 13.82 23.42
N ASP A 23 -0.55 13.14 24.43
CA ASP A 23 0.02 11.88 24.91
C ASP A 23 0.02 10.81 23.83
N ARG A 24 0.96 9.87 23.98
CA ARG A 24 1.19 8.77 23.04
C ARG A 24 -0.09 7.98 22.75
N ASP A 25 -0.89 7.70 23.77
CA ASP A 25 -2.11 6.91 23.63
C ASP A 25 -3.20 7.65 22.85
N VAL A 26 -3.30 8.98 23.01
CA VAL A 26 -4.24 9.81 22.24
C VAL A 26 -3.83 9.83 20.76
N LYS A 27 -2.54 9.97 20.47
CA LYS A 27 -2.00 9.88 19.11
C LYS A 27 -2.22 8.50 18.49
N LYS A 28 -2.04 7.43 19.27
CA LYS A 28 -2.31 6.06 18.85
C LYS A 28 -3.77 5.87 18.47
N ASN A 29 -4.71 6.39 19.27
CA ASN A 29 -6.13 6.28 19.00
C ASN A 29 -6.52 6.99 17.70
N TYR A 30 -5.97 8.18 17.43
CA TYR A 30 -6.15 8.85 16.14
C TYR A 30 -5.59 8.02 14.98
N ALA A 31 -4.36 7.52 15.10
CA ALA A 31 -3.74 6.71 14.06
C ALA A 31 -4.56 5.45 13.74
N GLN A 32 -5.15 4.81 14.77
CA GLN A 32 -6.05 3.67 14.56
C GLN A 32 -7.33 4.07 13.82
N ARG A 33 -7.99 5.17 14.21
CA ARG A 33 -9.20 5.64 13.52
C ARG A 33 -8.91 5.96 12.05
N LEU A 34 -7.79 6.64 11.80
CA LEU A 34 -7.35 6.95 10.45
C LEU A 34 -7.07 5.68 9.65
N SER A 35 -6.33 4.73 10.20
CA SER A 35 -6.03 3.45 9.54
C SER A 35 -7.30 2.71 9.13
N ASN A 36 -8.27 2.59 10.06
CA ASN A 36 -9.54 1.91 9.79
C ASN A 36 -10.35 2.62 8.70
N ALA A 37 -10.36 3.95 8.69
CA ALA A 37 -11.07 4.74 7.70
C ALA A 37 -10.42 4.67 6.31
N LEU A 38 -9.08 4.65 6.25
CA LEU A 38 -8.33 4.42 5.01
C LEU A 38 -8.55 3.00 4.49
N ALA A 39 -8.56 1.99 5.36
CA ALA A 39 -8.89 0.61 4.99
C ALA A 39 -10.28 0.49 4.37
N GLN A 40 -11.28 1.17 4.97
CA GLN A 40 -12.61 1.25 4.38
C GLN A 40 -12.58 1.89 2.99
N THR A 41 -11.89 3.03 2.83
CA THR A 41 -11.80 3.78 1.56
C THR A 41 -11.19 2.92 0.46
N VAL A 42 -10.09 2.21 0.75
CA VAL A 42 -9.44 1.30 -0.20
C VAL A 42 -10.33 0.11 -0.53
N ALA A 43 -10.97 -0.49 0.48
CA ALA A 43 -11.87 -1.62 0.27
C ALA A 43 -13.10 -1.23 -0.57
N ASP A 44 -13.68 -0.05 -0.33
CA ASP A 44 -14.81 0.48 -1.08
C ASP A 44 -14.46 0.65 -2.56
N ALA A 45 -13.28 1.19 -2.85
CA ALA A 45 -12.83 1.41 -4.23
C ALA A 45 -12.50 0.09 -4.96
N LEU A 46 -12.03 -0.93 -4.24
CA LEU A 46 -11.72 -2.26 -4.79
C LEU A 46 -12.96 -3.16 -4.90
N ARG A 47 -14.03 -2.89 -4.14
CA ARG A 47 -15.22 -3.75 -4.04
C ARG A 47 -15.92 -4.06 -5.36
N PRO A 48 -15.99 -3.15 -6.36
CA PRO A 48 -16.56 -3.51 -7.67
C PRO A 48 -15.88 -4.70 -8.33
N ALA A 49 -14.58 -4.90 -8.08
CA ALA A 49 -13.82 -6.05 -8.57
C ALA A 49 -13.82 -7.23 -7.60
N PHE A 50 -13.90 -6.93 -6.30
CA PHE A 50 -13.84 -7.93 -5.23
C PHE A 50 -15.04 -7.78 -4.27
N PRO A 51 -16.24 -8.30 -4.62
CA PRO A 51 -17.44 -8.09 -3.82
C PRO A 51 -17.36 -8.60 -2.38
N LYS A 52 -16.50 -9.59 -2.11
CA LYS A 52 -16.25 -10.19 -0.79
C LYS A 52 -15.05 -9.59 -0.04
N ILE A 53 -14.56 -8.42 -0.47
CA ILE A 53 -13.48 -7.71 0.21
C ILE A 53 -13.92 -7.28 1.62
N THR A 54 -13.02 -7.39 2.60
CA THR A 54 -13.19 -6.79 3.92
C THR A 54 -12.21 -5.63 4.10
N PRO A 55 -12.60 -4.51 4.75
CA PRO A 55 -13.88 -4.28 5.40
C PRO A 55 -15.07 -4.24 4.44
N ALA A 56 -16.22 -4.76 4.89
CA ALA A 56 -17.46 -4.72 4.13
C ALA A 56 -17.99 -3.28 4.03
N ALA A 57 -18.99 -3.03 3.18
CA ALA A 57 -19.53 -1.69 2.95
C ALA A 57 -20.11 -1.03 4.22
N ASP A 58 -20.57 -1.82 5.18
CA ASP A 58 -21.09 -1.38 6.48
C ASP A 58 -19.99 -1.22 7.55
N GLY A 59 -18.72 -1.45 7.21
CA GLY A 59 -17.60 -1.41 8.15
C GLY A 59 -17.38 -2.69 8.95
N SER A 60 -18.19 -3.73 8.76
CA SER A 60 -17.93 -5.03 9.40
C SER A 60 -16.69 -5.71 8.81
N GLY A 61 -16.06 -6.57 9.61
CA GLY A 61 -14.85 -7.29 9.19
C GLY A 61 -13.56 -6.46 9.16
N GLN A 62 -13.55 -5.28 9.82
CA GLN A 62 -12.33 -4.54 10.11
C GLN A 62 -11.31 -5.43 10.84
N GLU A 63 -10.05 -5.36 10.41
CA GLU A 63 -8.94 -6.15 10.96
C GLU A 63 -9.23 -7.68 11.02
N ALA A 64 -10.03 -8.21 10.10
CA ALA A 64 -10.46 -9.61 10.18
C ALA A 64 -9.27 -10.57 10.11
N ALA A 65 -9.21 -11.53 11.05
CA ALA A 65 -8.11 -12.47 11.16
C ALA A 65 -8.04 -13.46 9.98
N VAL A 66 -6.82 -13.86 9.61
CA VAL A 66 -6.53 -14.99 8.72
C VAL A 66 -5.55 -15.95 9.38
N PRO A 67 -5.66 -17.26 9.15
CA PRO A 67 -4.64 -18.22 9.56
C PRO A 67 -3.31 -17.96 8.84
N VAL A 68 -2.20 -18.02 9.58
CA VAL A 68 -0.84 -17.95 9.03
C VAL A 68 -0.03 -19.17 9.45
N SER A 69 1.23 -19.28 9.03
CA SER A 69 2.09 -20.43 9.37
C SER A 69 2.17 -20.71 10.88
N ARG A 70 2.05 -19.68 11.72
CA ARG A 70 1.93 -19.78 13.18
C ARG A 70 0.87 -18.81 13.72
N GLY A 71 -0.31 -19.33 14.08
CA GLY A 71 -1.38 -18.54 14.68
C GLY A 71 -2.24 -17.81 13.65
N THR A 72 -2.64 -16.58 13.96
CA THR A 72 -3.46 -15.75 13.08
C THR A 72 -2.89 -14.35 12.94
N LYS A 73 -3.18 -13.69 11.82
CA LYS A 73 -2.82 -12.31 11.54
C LYS A 73 -4.08 -11.52 11.20
N ARG A 74 -4.21 -10.33 11.79
CA ARG A 74 -5.25 -9.36 11.42
C ARG A 74 -4.75 -8.52 10.25
N LEU A 75 -5.61 -8.33 9.24
CA LEU A 75 -5.28 -7.63 7.99
C LEU A 75 -6.21 -6.43 7.82
N ASP A 76 -5.65 -5.30 7.36
CA ASP A 76 -6.41 -4.06 7.19
C ASP A 76 -7.44 -4.20 6.07
N VAL A 77 -7.02 -4.67 4.90
CA VAL A 77 -7.90 -5.00 3.78
C VAL A 77 -7.54 -6.38 3.24
N LYS A 78 -8.53 -7.23 2.96
CA LYS A 78 -8.29 -8.54 2.35
C LYS A 78 -9.41 -9.01 1.44
N VAL A 79 -9.05 -9.84 0.48
CA VAL A 79 -9.95 -10.62 -0.36
C VAL A 79 -9.62 -12.09 -0.18
N THR A 80 -10.61 -12.89 0.19
CA THR A 80 -10.46 -14.34 0.34
C THR A 80 -11.44 -15.06 -0.56
N ASP A 81 -10.97 -16.12 -1.19
CA ASP A 81 -11.79 -17.10 -1.89
C ASP A 81 -11.85 -18.42 -1.10
N PRO A 82 -13.01 -19.09 -1.02
CA PRO A 82 -13.14 -20.35 -0.28
C PRO A 82 -12.23 -21.48 -0.78
N THR A 83 -11.86 -21.46 -2.07
CA THR A 83 -11.06 -22.50 -2.71
C THR A 83 -9.58 -22.10 -2.72
N LEU A 84 -9.27 -20.86 -3.13
CA LEU A 84 -7.89 -20.39 -3.31
C LEU A 84 -7.26 -19.82 -2.03
N GLY A 85 -8.07 -19.50 -1.02
CA GLY A 85 -7.61 -18.85 0.20
C GLY A 85 -7.43 -17.33 0.02
N LEU A 86 -6.36 -16.77 0.57
CA LEU A 86 -6.08 -15.34 0.48
C LEU A 86 -5.66 -14.96 -0.95
N ILE A 87 -6.44 -14.09 -1.59
CA ILE A 87 -6.16 -13.58 -2.94
C ILE A 87 -5.37 -12.28 -2.88
N LEU A 88 -5.84 -11.34 -2.06
CA LEU A 88 -5.27 -10.00 -1.91
C LEU A 88 -5.22 -9.64 -0.43
N SER A 89 -4.13 -9.01 -0.01
CA SER A 89 -4.07 -8.25 1.23
C SER A 89 -3.46 -6.88 0.95
N VAL A 90 -4.09 -5.83 1.45
CA VAL A 90 -3.49 -4.49 1.47
C VAL A 90 -3.17 -4.13 2.92
N SER A 91 -1.89 -3.96 3.20
CA SER A 91 -1.37 -3.51 4.49
C SER A 91 -1.35 -1.98 4.53
N ILE A 92 -1.96 -1.37 5.54
CA ILE A 92 -2.03 0.07 5.67
C ILE A 92 -1.19 0.52 6.86
N LYS A 93 -0.32 1.50 6.59
CA LYS A 93 0.48 2.17 7.61
C LYS A 93 0.28 3.67 7.48
N THR A 94 0.30 4.37 8.60
CA THR A 94 0.07 5.82 8.63
C THR A 94 1.17 6.52 9.40
N TYR A 95 1.67 7.63 8.85
CA TYR A 95 2.38 8.66 9.60
C TYR A 95 1.47 9.87 9.75
N SER A 96 1.26 10.28 10.99
CA SER A 96 0.28 11.33 11.30
C SER A 96 0.85 12.49 12.11
N PHE A 97 2.01 12.31 12.75
CA PHE A 97 2.62 13.30 13.63
C PHE A 97 4.13 13.43 13.38
N GLN A 98 4.62 14.67 13.36
CA GLN A 98 6.04 14.99 13.45
C GLN A 98 6.63 14.57 14.81
N ASP A 99 7.94 14.37 14.83
CA ASP A 99 8.68 14.02 16.03
C ASP A 99 8.76 15.18 17.00
N TYR A 100 7.85 15.23 17.97
CA TYR A 100 7.95 16.21 19.05
C TYR A 100 9.09 15.86 20.03
N SER A 101 9.88 16.87 20.41
CA SER A 101 10.91 16.79 21.45
C SER A 101 10.45 17.55 22.70
N PRO A 102 10.03 16.87 23.78
CA PRO A 102 9.62 17.55 25.02
C PRO A 102 10.76 18.37 25.64
N ARG A 103 12.01 17.95 25.46
CA ARG A 103 13.19 18.66 26.00
C ARG A 103 13.45 20.00 25.33
N ARG A 104 13.13 20.12 24.03
CA ARG A 104 13.36 21.35 23.24
C ARG A 104 12.07 22.12 22.96
N ASP A 105 10.92 21.59 23.39
CA ASP A 105 9.58 22.06 23.05
C ASP A 105 9.43 22.41 21.55
N GLN A 106 9.93 21.51 20.70
CA GLN A 106 10.01 21.74 19.26
C GLN A 106 9.54 20.51 18.47
N LEU A 107 8.89 20.78 17.35
CA LEU A 107 8.63 19.80 16.30
C LEU A 107 9.92 19.51 15.53
N GLY A 108 10.26 18.23 15.43
CA GLY A 108 11.34 17.72 14.61
C GLY A 108 10.83 17.13 13.30
N ARG A 109 11.67 16.27 12.74
CA ARG A 109 11.44 15.57 11.47
C ARG A 109 10.41 14.45 11.60
N TRP A 110 10.11 13.76 10.51
CA TRP A 110 9.22 12.61 10.48
C TRP A 110 10.01 11.29 10.42
N THR A 111 10.94 11.07 11.34
CA THR A 111 11.91 9.97 11.19
C THR A 111 11.62 8.79 12.13
N LYS A 112 10.93 9.01 13.24
CA LYS A 112 10.63 7.91 14.18
C LYS A 112 9.61 6.95 13.58
N ASN A 113 9.91 5.65 13.74
CA ASN A 113 9.07 4.47 13.44
C ASN A 113 9.29 3.79 12.08
N ILE A 114 10.08 4.33 11.15
CA ILE A 114 10.12 3.79 9.79
C ILE A 114 10.78 2.41 9.77
N VAL A 115 11.84 2.24 10.57
CA VAL A 115 12.50 0.94 10.79
C VAL A 115 11.55 -0.07 11.46
N ARG A 116 10.68 0.38 12.37
CA ARG A 116 9.69 -0.52 12.99
C ARG A 116 8.66 -0.96 11.94
N ASN A 117 8.13 -0.01 11.16
CA ASN A 117 7.18 -0.32 10.09
C ASN A 117 7.81 -1.24 9.04
N ASP A 118 9.07 -1.03 8.69
CA ASP A 118 9.86 -1.93 7.83
C ASP A 118 9.90 -3.37 8.37
N HIS A 119 10.21 -3.54 9.66
CA HIS A 119 10.23 -4.86 10.29
C HIS A 119 8.83 -5.49 10.37
N GLU A 120 7.79 -4.70 10.66
CA GLU A 120 6.40 -5.17 10.70
C GLU A 120 5.94 -5.66 9.32
N LEU A 121 6.19 -4.87 8.27
CA LEU A 121 5.86 -5.21 6.88
C LEU A 121 6.59 -6.48 6.45
N ARG A 122 7.91 -6.56 6.68
CA ARG A 122 8.70 -7.76 6.39
C ARG A 122 8.12 -9.01 7.07
N GLY A 123 7.78 -8.89 8.36
CA GLY A 123 7.23 -9.99 9.14
C GLY A 123 5.86 -10.44 8.59
N GLU A 124 5.02 -9.48 8.21
CA GLU A 124 3.70 -9.73 7.63
C GLU A 124 3.77 -10.45 6.28
N ALA A 125 4.58 -9.93 5.34
CA ALA A 125 4.80 -10.60 4.05
C ALA A 125 5.28 -12.03 4.25
N MET A 126 6.30 -12.21 5.10
CA MET A 126 6.92 -13.50 5.34
C MET A 126 5.91 -14.55 5.82
N VAL A 127 5.06 -14.23 6.80
CA VAL A 127 4.12 -15.20 7.35
C VAL A 127 2.93 -15.46 6.43
N LEU A 128 2.51 -14.47 5.63
CA LEU A 128 1.41 -14.60 4.70
C LEU A 128 1.84 -15.42 3.48
N HIS A 129 2.93 -15.07 2.80
CA HIS A 129 3.38 -15.81 1.61
C HIS A 129 3.85 -17.23 1.92
N GLN A 130 4.43 -17.49 3.10
CA GLN A 130 4.71 -18.87 3.53
C GLN A 130 3.46 -19.75 3.59
N ARG A 131 2.30 -19.17 3.92
CA ARG A 131 1.03 -19.90 4.02
C ARG A 131 0.19 -19.82 2.76
N GLN A 132 0.27 -18.71 2.03
CA GLN A 132 -0.56 -18.32 0.89
C GLN A 132 0.33 -17.73 -0.21
N PRO A 133 1.19 -18.54 -0.86
CA PRO A 133 2.21 -18.05 -1.80
C PRO A 133 1.63 -17.36 -3.04
N TYR A 134 0.39 -17.71 -3.39
CA TYR A 134 -0.36 -17.12 -4.49
C TYR A 134 -1.00 -15.77 -4.14
N SER A 135 -1.10 -15.40 -2.86
CA SER A 135 -1.65 -14.09 -2.48
C SER A 135 -0.81 -12.93 -3.01
N VAL A 136 -1.49 -11.88 -3.46
CA VAL A 136 -0.87 -10.58 -3.76
C VAL A 136 -0.93 -9.74 -2.50
N LEU A 137 0.22 -9.24 -2.05
CA LEU A 137 0.34 -8.33 -0.94
C LEU A 137 0.78 -6.96 -1.45
N VAL A 138 0.06 -5.93 -1.06
CA VAL A 138 0.39 -4.53 -1.34
C VAL A 138 0.53 -3.79 -0.02
N ALA A 139 1.60 -3.00 0.15
CA ALA A 139 1.73 -2.11 1.31
C ALA A 139 1.47 -0.65 0.89
N LEU A 140 0.60 0.04 1.62
CA LEU A 140 0.30 1.46 1.46
C LEU A 140 0.72 2.21 2.72
N MET A 141 1.67 3.11 2.57
CA MET A 141 2.14 3.99 3.63
C MET A 141 1.59 5.40 3.39
N PHE A 142 0.62 5.84 4.19
CA PHE A 142 0.03 7.17 4.06
C PHE A 142 0.81 8.19 4.89
N GLU A 143 1.29 9.24 4.23
CA GLU A 143 2.12 10.28 4.84
C GLU A 143 1.65 11.69 4.39
N PRO A 144 1.63 12.68 5.29
CA PRO A 144 1.42 14.07 4.92
C PRO A 144 2.46 14.56 3.91
N TYR A 145 2.06 15.44 2.98
CA TYR A 145 3.03 16.05 2.05
C TYR A 145 4.17 16.80 2.74
N GLU A 146 3.95 17.36 3.93
CA GLU A 146 4.97 18.10 4.69
C GLU A 146 6.19 17.24 5.07
N ILE A 147 6.11 15.91 4.91
CA ILE A 147 7.25 15.00 5.09
C ILE A 147 8.31 15.15 4.01
N CYS A 148 7.94 15.67 2.84
CA CYS A 148 8.83 15.91 1.72
C CYS A 148 9.76 17.10 1.94
N ASP A 149 9.37 18.04 2.81
CA ASP A 149 10.01 19.35 2.95
C ASP A 149 10.80 19.48 4.27
N ASP A 150 10.93 18.39 5.05
CA ASP A 150 11.53 18.40 6.39
C ASP A 150 13.07 18.21 6.40
N GLY A 151 13.70 18.17 5.22
CA GLY A 151 15.13 17.92 5.05
C GLY A 151 16.03 19.09 5.48
N GLY A 152 15.51 20.32 5.39
CA GLY A 152 16.29 21.55 5.57
C GLY A 152 17.30 21.80 4.44
N SER A 153 18.04 22.91 4.50
CA SER A 153 18.93 23.35 3.41
C SER A 153 19.98 22.31 3.00
N GLY A 154 19.74 21.61 1.89
CA GLY A 154 20.62 20.58 1.33
C GLY A 154 20.55 19.21 2.02
N GLY A 155 19.61 19.02 2.95
CA GLY A 155 19.38 17.74 3.61
C GLY A 155 18.59 16.75 2.75
N THR A 156 18.55 15.49 3.17
CA THR A 156 17.64 14.48 2.61
C THR A 156 16.35 14.53 3.41
N SER A 157 15.18 14.65 2.77
CA SER A 157 13.86 14.65 3.42
C SER A 157 13.51 13.30 4.03
N SER A 158 12.56 13.28 4.98
CA SER A 158 12.11 12.04 5.62
C SER A 158 11.40 11.16 4.60
N PHE A 159 10.68 11.77 3.65
CA PHE A 159 10.12 11.07 2.50
C PHE A 159 11.20 10.26 1.74
N ALA A 160 12.29 10.91 1.35
CA ALA A 160 13.38 10.25 0.61
C ALA A 160 14.02 9.11 1.42
N HIS A 161 14.15 9.30 2.73
CA HIS A 161 14.60 8.24 3.65
C HIS A 161 13.60 7.08 3.75
N HIS A 162 12.30 7.36 3.77
CA HIS A 162 11.24 6.37 3.84
C HIS A 162 11.17 5.53 2.57
N VAL A 163 11.21 6.16 1.39
CA VAL A 163 11.31 5.45 0.11
C VAL A 163 12.52 4.52 0.09
N THR A 164 13.70 5.02 0.47
CA THR A 164 14.94 4.21 0.51
C THR A 164 14.87 3.04 1.49
N THR A 165 14.08 3.18 2.56
CA THR A 165 13.88 2.12 3.54
C THR A 165 12.90 1.07 3.03
N LEU A 166 11.76 1.51 2.50
CA LEU A 166 10.66 0.65 2.06
C LEU A 166 10.91 -0.03 0.71
N SER A 167 11.78 0.51 -0.15
CA SER A 167 12.18 -0.13 -1.42
C SER A 167 12.79 -1.52 -1.24
N LYS A 168 13.25 -1.84 -0.03
CA LYS A 168 13.76 -3.18 0.34
C LYS A 168 12.64 -4.20 0.58
N ARG A 169 11.38 -3.80 0.46
CA ARG A 169 10.19 -4.61 0.77
C ARG A 169 9.26 -4.82 -0.42
N THR A 170 9.65 -4.40 -1.62
CA THR A 170 8.84 -4.55 -2.84
C THR A 170 9.51 -5.51 -3.84
N GLY A 171 8.80 -5.83 -4.93
CA GLY A 171 9.32 -6.58 -6.05
C GLY A 171 9.14 -8.10 -5.95
N ARG A 172 8.28 -8.60 -5.06
CA ARG A 172 7.99 -10.04 -5.03
C ARG A 172 7.41 -10.51 -6.37
N GLY A 173 7.87 -11.67 -6.82
CA GLY A 173 7.43 -12.29 -8.06
C GLY A 173 8.09 -11.72 -9.30
N ARG A 174 8.99 -10.74 -9.16
CA ARG A 174 9.69 -10.10 -10.29
C ARG A 174 11.18 -9.90 -9.98
N ARG A 175 12.06 -10.04 -10.97
CA ARG A 175 13.48 -9.68 -10.84
C ARG A 175 13.96 -8.85 -12.01
N PRO A 176 14.64 -7.72 -11.76
CA PRO A 176 15.17 -6.90 -12.83
C PRO A 176 16.24 -7.66 -13.62
N ILE A 177 16.18 -7.55 -14.94
CA ILE A 177 17.17 -8.10 -15.86
C ILE A 177 18.35 -7.12 -15.92
N HIS A 178 19.49 -7.53 -15.35
CA HIS A 178 20.69 -6.71 -15.37
C HIS A 178 21.27 -6.67 -16.79
N GLY A 179 21.50 -5.46 -17.33
CA GLY A 179 21.94 -5.27 -18.71
C GLY A 179 20.82 -5.38 -19.75
N GLY A 180 19.56 -5.57 -19.34
CA GLY A 180 18.38 -5.53 -20.20
C GLY A 180 17.89 -4.11 -20.47
N ALA A 181 16.79 -4.00 -21.24
CA ALA A 181 16.08 -2.73 -21.40
C ALA A 181 15.62 -2.18 -20.03
N ALA A 182 15.56 -0.85 -19.90
CA ALA A 182 15.10 -0.22 -18.67
C ALA A 182 13.70 -0.75 -18.29
N GLY A 183 13.57 -1.24 -17.06
CA GLY A 183 12.31 -1.83 -16.56
C GLY A 183 12.04 -3.28 -17.01
N ALA A 184 12.98 -3.95 -17.70
CA ALA A 184 12.83 -5.36 -18.03
C ALA A 184 12.97 -6.24 -16.78
N TYR A 185 12.05 -7.21 -16.60
CA TYR A 185 12.08 -8.15 -15.49
C TYR A 185 11.69 -9.57 -15.90
N VAL A 186 12.19 -10.55 -15.14
CA VAL A 186 11.70 -11.94 -15.18
C VAL A 186 10.56 -12.08 -14.17
N GLU A 187 9.45 -12.68 -14.60
CA GLU A 187 8.33 -13.01 -13.73
C GLU A 187 8.54 -14.41 -13.11
N TYR A 188 8.58 -14.45 -11.78
CA TYR A 188 8.59 -15.68 -10.98
C TYR A 188 7.21 -15.97 -10.38
N GLY A 189 6.34 -14.96 -10.26
CA GLY A 189 5.01 -15.12 -9.71
C GLY A 189 5.02 -15.67 -8.28
N ALA A 190 4.16 -16.67 -8.01
CA ALA A 190 4.01 -17.28 -6.69
C ALA A 190 5.23 -18.13 -6.27
N GLU A 191 6.04 -18.59 -7.24
CA GLU A 191 7.23 -19.43 -7.02
C GLU A 191 8.43 -18.64 -6.48
N ASP A 192 8.30 -17.32 -6.33
CA ASP A 192 9.33 -16.50 -5.71
C ASP A 192 9.48 -16.84 -4.21
N SER A 193 10.65 -17.36 -3.86
CA SER A 193 11.04 -17.73 -2.50
C SER A 193 11.29 -16.54 -1.57
N ARG A 194 11.34 -15.30 -2.09
CA ARG A 194 11.40 -14.08 -1.29
C ARG A 194 10.04 -13.75 -0.67
N HIS A 195 9.63 -14.56 0.30
CA HIS A 195 8.40 -14.36 1.06
C HIS A 195 8.44 -13.07 1.91
N ASP A 196 9.61 -12.48 2.13
CA ASP A 196 9.79 -11.26 2.92
C ASP A 196 9.43 -9.97 2.16
N LEU A 197 8.99 -10.08 0.91
CA LEU A 197 8.68 -8.96 0.02
C LEU A 197 7.19 -8.91 -0.31
N PHE A 198 6.67 -7.70 -0.50
CA PHE A 198 5.39 -7.42 -1.12
C PHE A 198 5.56 -7.38 -2.64
N GLU A 199 4.47 -7.60 -3.37
CA GLU A 199 4.41 -7.40 -4.82
C GLU A 199 4.57 -5.92 -5.18
N ARG A 200 4.02 -5.03 -4.34
CA ARG A 200 4.13 -3.56 -4.44
C ARG A 200 4.18 -2.89 -3.08
N VAL A 201 4.90 -1.78 -3.01
CA VAL A 201 4.86 -0.85 -1.87
C VAL A 201 4.71 0.57 -2.40
N TYR A 202 3.74 1.31 -1.89
CA TYR A 202 3.49 2.70 -2.26
C TYR A 202 3.50 3.61 -1.03
N ILE A 203 3.98 4.84 -1.22
CA ILE A 203 3.77 5.94 -0.27
C ILE A 203 2.66 6.84 -0.83
N GLY A 204 1.53 6.91 -0.13
CA GLY A 204 0.44 7.83 -0.41
C GLY A 204 0.69 9.17 0.27
N LEU A 205 1.13 10.17 -0.49
CA LEU A 205 1.31 11.55 -0.02
C LEU A 205 -0.01 12.30 -0.09
N TYR A 206 -0.52 12.78 1.05
CA TYR A 206 -1.83 13.43 1.13
C TYR A 206 -1.79 14.82 1.76
N GLU A 207 -2.70 15.68 1.30
CA GLU A 207 -2.90 17.00 1.90
C GLU A 207 -3.80 16.91 3.14
N GLN A 208 -3.34 17.48 4.25
CA GLN A 208 -4.02 17.42 5.55
C GLN A 208 -4.92 18.63 5.82
N HIS A 209 -4.73 19.71 5.06
CA HIS A 209 -5.22 21.04 5.40
C HIS A 209 -5.69 21.80 4.17
N GLY A 210 -6.49 22.84 4.40
CA GLY A 210 -6.98 23.75 3.35
C GLY A 210 -7.93 23.11 2.36
N ASP A 211 -8.14 23.79 1.23
CA ASP A 211 -9.10 23.42 0.21
C ASP A 211 -8.74 22.13 -0.55
N ALA A 212 -7.49 21.68 -0.43
CA ALA A 212 -6.99 20.44 -1.02
C ALA A 212 -7.00 19.25 -0.05
N ARG A 213 -7.50 19.43 1.20
CA ARG A 213 -7.52 18.36 2.20
C ARG A 213 -8.17 17.08 1.66
N GLY A 214 -7.46 15.96 1.76
CA GLY A 214 -7.92 14.66 1.29
C GLY A 214 -7.50 14.30 -0.15
N THR A 215 -6.88 15.21 -0.90
CA THR A 215 -6.17 14.85 -2.13
C THR A 215 -4.96 13.97 -1.80
N VAL A 216 -4.71 12.95 -2.61
CA VAL A 216 -3.62 11.99 -2.42
C VAL A 216 -3.01 11.55 -3.75
N HIS A 217 -1.69 11.39 -3.78
CA HIS A 217 -0.95 10.77 -4.87
C HIS A 217 -0.01 9.69 -4.33
N PHE A 218 0.22 8.63 -5.10
CA PHE A 218 0.97 7.46 -4.67
C PHE A 218 2.30 7.34 -5.41
N PHE A 219 3.38 7.41 -4.66
CA PHE A 219 4.73 7.18 -5.16
C PHE A 219 5.10 5.70 -5.05
N ASP A 220 5.50 5.07 -6.16
CA ASP A 220 6.04 3.70 -6.15
C ASP A 220 7.47 3.72 -5.60
N VAL A 221 7.71 3.00 -4.49
CA VAL A 221 9.03 3.04 -3.82
C VAL A 221 10.13 2.32 -4.63
N GLU A 222 9.79 1.66 -5.73
CA GLU A 222 10.79 1.15 -6.70
C GLU A 222 11.49 2.28 -7.45
N ASN A 223 10.90 3.48 -7.49
CA ASN A 223 11.48 4.65 -8.14
C ASN A 223 12.42 5.43 -7.19
N PRO A 224 13.48 6.06 -7.73
CA PRO A 224 14.33 6.93 -6.93
C PRO A 224 13.55 8.19 -6.49
N PRO A 225 13.55 8.54 -5.19
CA PRO A 225 12.87 9.74 -4.72
C PRO A 225 13.69 11.00 -5.01
N PRO A 226 13.07 12.19 -5.15
CA PRO A 226 13.79 13.44 -4.96
C PRO A 226 14.46 13.44 -3.59
N ARG A 227 15.67 14.01 -3.51
CA ARG A 227 16.41 14.12 -2.24
C ARG A 227 15.65 15.00 -1.24
N ASP A 228 15.04 16.07 -1.73
CA ASP A 228 14.28 17.06 -0.97
C ASP A 228 13.14 17.59 -1.84
N GLY A 229 12.05 18.00 -1.20
CA GLY A 229 10.83 18.43 -1.88
C GLY A 229 9.93 17.29 -2.36
N ARG A 230 8.74 17.68 -2.84
CA ARG A 230 7.70 16.76 -3.30
C ARG A 230 8.08 16.10 -4.65
N PRO A 231 7.77 14.82 -4.87
CA PRO A 231 7.87 14.21 -6.20
C PRO A 231 6.97 14.92 -7.21
N PRO A 232 7.36 14.98 -8.49
CA PRO A 232 6.49 15.50 -9.56
C PRO A 232 5.20 14.67 -9.65
N ILE A 233 4.04 15.33 -9.81
CA ILE A 233 2.73 14.67 -9.83
C ILE A 233 2.65 13.63 -10.96
N GLU A 234 3.24 13.94 -12.11
CA GLU A 234 3.32 13.05 -13.27
C GLU A 234 4.11 11.76 -13.02
N SER A 235 4.93 11.72 -11.97
CA SER A 235 5.68 10.52 -11.53
C SER A 235 4.92 9.67 -10.51
N MET A 236 3.73 10.12 -10.10
CA MET A 236 2.91 9.47 -9.08
C MET A 236 1.58 8.99 -9.67
N LEU A 237 0.99 8.00 -9.01
CA LEU A 237 -0.34 7.51 -9.36
C LEU A 237 -1.42 8.33 -8.64
N THR A 238 -2.52 8.60 -9.33
CA THR A 238 -3.77 8.99 -8.67
C THR A 238 -4.34 7.81 -7.87
N PHE A 239 -5.30 8.08 -6.97
CA PHE A 239 -5.99 7.00 -6.25
C PHE A 239 -6.65 6.00 -7.21
N GLU A 240 -7.33 6.46 -8.25
CA GLU A 240 -7.95 5.57 -9.25
C GLU A 240 -6.91 4.69 -9.96
N GLN A 241 -5.78 5.28 -10.36
CA GLN A 241 -4.69 4.54 -10.98
C GLN A 241 -4.08 3.51 -10.04
N LEU A 242 -3.91 3.82 -8.74
CA LEU A 242 -3.49 2.85 -7.74
C LEU A 242 -4.47 1.66 -7.68
N ILE A 243 -5.76 1.92 -7.54
CA ILE A 243 -6.79 0.87 -7.44
C ILE A 243 -6.78 -0.03 -8.67
N ARG A 244 -6.64 0.56 -9.87
CA ARG A 244 -6.47 -0.19 -11.12
C ARG A 244 -5.22 -1.07 -11.08
N THR A 245 -4.07 -0.52 -10.70
CA THR A 245 -2.80 -1.28 -10.62
C THR A 245 -2.90 -2.47 -9.67
N ILE A 246 -3.52 -2.29 -8.49
CA ILE A 246 -3.73 -3.38 -7.53
C ILE A 246 -4.56 -4.51 -8.15
N ARG A 247 -5.63 -4.17 -8.87
CA ARG A 247 -6.47 -5.17 -9.57
C ARG A 247 -5.67 -5.90 -10.63
N GLU A 248 -4.91 -5.19 -11.46
CA GLU A 248 -4.10 -5.78 -12.52
C GLU A 248 -3.04 -6.75 -11.96
N ASP A 249 -2.44 -6.44 -10.81
CA ASP A 249 -1.48 -7.34 -10.16
C ASP A 249 -2.15 -8.62 -9.62
N VAL A 250 -3.38 -8.53 -9.10
CA VAL A 250 -4.19 -9.70 -8.72
C VAL A 250 -4.60 -10.53 -9.94
N ASP A 251 -5.09 -9.89 -11.01
CA ASP A 251 -5.50 -10.57 -12.23
C ASP A 251 -4.32 -11.30 -12.88
N ARG A 252 -3.15 -10.64 -12.93
CA ARG A 252 -1.92 -11.24 -13.46
C ARG A 252 -1.48 -12.44 -12.64
N ARG A 253 -1.53 -12.36 -11.31
CA ARG A 253 -1.15 -13.47 -10.42
C ARG A 253 -2.05 -14.69 -10.60
N ASN A 254 -3.32 -14.47 -10.91
CA ASN A 254 -4.34 -15.52 -10.99
C ASN A 254 -4.70 -15.91 -12.43
N ARG A 255 -3.98 -15.44 -13.47
CA ARG A 255 -4.10 -16.02 -14.82
C ARG A 255 -3.58 -17.45 -14.78
N MET A 256 -4.51 -18.40 -14.82
CA MET A 256 -4.24 -19.84 -14.74
C MET A 256 -3.84 -20.49 -16.07
N ALA A 257 -3.68 -19.73 -17.16
CA ALA A 257 -3.38 -20.30 -18.47
C ALA A 257 -2.20 -19.59 -19.15
N PRO A 258 -1.20 -20.34 -19.66
CA PRO A 258 -0.25 -19.77 -20.63
C PRO A 258 -1.02 -19.34 -21.89
N ALA A 259 -0.50 -18.32 -22.59
CA ALA A 259 -1.20 -17.66 -23.70
C ALA A 259 -1.69 -18.60 -24.82
N TRP A 260 -1.04 -19.74 -25.03
CA TRP A 260 -1.45 -20.74 -26.03
C TRP A 260 -2.74 -21.49 -25.68
N ALA A 261 -3.10 -21.61 -24.39
CA ALA A 261 -4.35 -22.25 -24.00
C ALA A 261 -5.58 -21.37 -24.30
N ALA A 262 -5.40 -20.05 -24.47
CA ALA A 262 -6.44 -19.15 -24.94
C ALA A 262 -6.63 -19.18 -26.47
N GLU A 263 -5.57 -19.50 -27.22
CA GLU A 263 -5.64 -19.69 -28.67
C GLU A 263 -6.38 -21.00 -29.03
N ASP A 264 -6.21 -22.04 -28.20
CA ASP A 264 -6.91 -23.32 -28.36
C ASP A 264 -8.42 -23.22 -28.05
N GLU A 265 -8.85 -22.39 -27.09
CA GLU A 265 -10.28 -22.14 -26.81
C GLU A 265 -10.95 -21.34 -27.93
N ALA A 266 -10.29 -20.30 -28.47
CA ALA A 266 -10.81 -19.52 -29.60
C ALA A 266 -10.93 -20.36 -30.89
N ALA A 267 -9.98 -21.27 -31.13
CA ALA A 267 -10.05 -22.20 -32.25
C ALA A 267 -11.11 -23.30 -32.08
N ALA A 268 -11.42 -23.71 -30.85
CA ALA A 268 -12.48 -24.67 -30.57
C ALA A 268 -13.88 -24.08 -30.77
N ASP A 269 -14.09 -22.81 -30.45
CA ASP A 269 -15.37 -22.12 -30.67
C ASP A 269 -15.64 -21.85 -32.17
N ASP A 270 -14.62 -21.58 -32.98
CA ASP A 270 -14.78 -21.41 -34.44
C ASP A 270 -15.17 -22.72 -35.17
N VAL A 271 -14.76 -23.88 -34.63
CA VAL A 271 -15.13 -25.20 -35.17
C VAL A 271 -16.54 -25.63 -34.73
N ALA A 272 -17.05 -25.10 -33.61
CA ALA A 272 -18.39 -25.40 -33.11
C ALA A 272 -19.51 -24.57 -33.80
N VAL A 273 -19.14 -23.55 -34.57
CA VAL A 273 -20.06 -22.63 -35.27
C VAL A 273 -20.05 -22.85 -36.80
N SER A 274 -19.31 -23.84 -37.30
CA SER A 274 -19.28 -24.27 -38.73
C SER A 274 -20.01 -25.60 -38.96
#